data_AF-A0A942WF54-F1
#
_entry.id   AF-A0A942WF54-F1
#
_cell.length_a   1.000
_cell.length_b   1.000
_cell.length_c   1.000
_cell.angle_alpha   90.00
_cell.angle_beta   90.00
_cell.angle_gamma   90.00
#
_symmetry.space_group_name_H-M   'P 1'
#
loop_
_entity.id
_entity.type
_entity.pdbx_description
1 polymer ?
#
loop_
_entity_poly.entity_id
_entity_poly.type
_entity_poly.pdbx_seq_one_letter_code
_entity_poly.pdbx_strand_id
1 'polypeptide(L)'
;MFDLYAYYTGIPRESVREALIARLDVRGEMPRPKKKTEPPATPECPLTDIDARHATYEALLGQLSLASDHQENLLSRGLSLEMIQELGYKTTPVIGMTAIAKHLQEAGYYLSGVPGFYRKDGKWSFVSEGRGILIPVRDMKGRIQGLQIRRDNVTRRKFRWVSSTNKPDGCGAEVWVHITGQPRSTVLLTEGPLKADVVHALTGQTVVAVAGVNSLSKLEPVLQVLKGVGTKKIMTAFDMDFLTNPHVQNGYTNLTQLLAETGFQYGTYLWDPHYKGLDDYVWEYCMQGRSSQ
;
A
#
# COMPACT_ATOMS: atom_id res chain seq x y z
N MET A 1 6.19 -19.82 24.40
CA MET A 1 5.50 -21.00 24.97
C MET A 1 6.49 -22.00 25.55
N PHE A 2 7.50 -22.47 24.79
CA PHE A 2 8.52 -23.39 25.33
C PHE A 2 9.44 -22.78 26.40
N ASP A 3 9.75 -21.49 26.32
CA ASP A 3 10.56 -20.80 27.34
C ASP A 3 9.87 -20.73 28.70
N LEU A 4 8.57 -20.45 28.71
CA LEU A 4 7.78 -20.39 29.92
C LEU A 4 7.66 -21.78 30.57
N TYR A 5 7.48 -22.81 29.77
CA TYR A 5 7.40 -24.19 30.26
C TYR A 5 8.75 -24.68 30.79
N ALA A 6 9.86 -24.39 30.12
CA ALA A 6 11.21 -24.68 30.60
C ALA A 6 11.46 -24.05 31.98
N TYR A 7 11.10 -22.77 32.13
CA TYR A 7 11.29 -22.01 33.35
C TYR A 7 10.54 -22.61 34.56
N TYR A 8 9.28 -23.02 34.38
CA TYR A 8 8.47 -23.58 35.47
C TYR A 8 8.71 -25.08 35.73
N THR A 9 9.27 -25.82 34.78
CA THR A 9 9.50 -27.27 34.92
C THR A 9 10.95 -27.67 35.14
N GLY A 10 11.90 -26.74 34.97
CA GLY A 10 13.33 -27.00 35.06
C GLY A 10 13.88 -27.85 33.90
N ILE A 11 13.05 -28.15 32.89
CA ILE A 11 13.46 -28.93 31.71
C ILE A 11 14.20 -28.00 30.74
N PRO A 12 15.38 -28.40 30.21
CA PRO A 12 16.08 -27.62 29.19
C PRO A 12 15.17 -27.34 27.99
N ARG A 13 15.20 -26.11 27.47
CA ARG A 13 14.30 -25.63 26.39
C ARG A 13 14.23 -26.59 25.20
N GLU A 14 15.36 -27.22 24.88
CA GLU A 14 15.55 -28.15 23.77
C GLU A 14 14.75 -29.45 23.94
N SER A 15 14.56 -29.87 25.19
CA SER A 15 13.85 -31.09 25.58
C SER A 15 12.37 -30.84 25.94
N VAL A 16 11.92 -29.58 26.01
CA VAL A 16 10.53 -29.22 26.34
C VAL A 16 9.54 -29.82 25.33
N ARG A 17 9.90 -29.88 24.05
CA ARG A 17 9.02 -30.39 22.99
C ARG A 17 8.72 -31.88 23.19
N GLU A 18 9.73 -32.68 23.51
CA GLU A 18 9.57 -34.11 23.75
C GLU A 18 8.81 -34.38 25.05
N ALA A 19 9.12 -33.62 26.10
CA ALA A 19 8.41 -33.70 27.37
C ALA A 19 6.92 -33.38 27.24
N LEU A 20 6.55 -32.40 26.40
CA LEU A 20 5.15 -32.07 26.10
C LEU A 20 4.45 -33.16 25.27
N ILE A 21 5.13 -33.74 24.28
CA ILE A 21 4.60 -34.83 23.46
C ILE A 21 4.34 -36.08 24.32
N ALA A 22 5.26 -36.42 25.23
CA ALA A 22 5.10 -37.53 26.16
C ALA A 22 3.96 -37.32 27.18
N ARG A 23 3.77 -36.08 27.64
CA ARG A 23 2.71 -35.73 28.61
C ARG A 23 1.31 -35.65 28.00
N LEU A 24 1.20 -35.26 26.74
CA LEU A 24 -0.09 -35.00 26.08
C LEU A 24 -0.64 -36.23 25.33
N ASP A 25 0.06 -37.37 25.39
CA ASP A 25 -0.27 -38.64 24.72
C ASP A 25 -0.83 -38.46 23.29
N VAL A 26 -0.23 -37.54 22.53
CA VAL A 26 -0.65 -37.27 21.15
C VAL A 26 0.00 -38.32 20.26
N ARG A 27 -0.57 -39.52 20.24
CA ARG A 27 -0.33 -40.52 19.19
C ARG A 27 -1.03 -40.05 17.91
N GLY A 28 -0.38 -39.16 17.19
CA GLY A 28 -0.78 -38.75 15.86
C GLY A 28 0.38 -38.04 15.17
N GLU A 29 0.85 -38.59 14.05
CA GLU A 29 1.76 -37.88 13.17
C GLU A 29 1.12 -36.54 12.82
N MET A 30 1.70 -35.43 13.30
CA MET A 30 1.29 -34.13 12.79
C MET A 30 1.55 -34.14 11.28
N PRO A 31 0.54 -33.89 10.43
CA PRO A 31 0.75 -33.85 9.00
C PRO A 31 1.82 -32.80 8.73
N ARG A 32 2.99 -33.23 8.25
CA ARG A 32 4.04 -32.32 7.78
C ARG A 32 3.35 -31.38 6.79
N PRO A 33 3.46 -30.05 6.94
CA PRO A 33 2.93 -29.15 5.94
C PRO A 33 3.54 -29.58 4.61
N LYS A 34 2.72 -30.09 3.69
CA LYS A 34 3.16 -30.41 2.34
C LYS A 34 3.85 -29.15 1.83
N LYS A 35 5.15 -29.22 1.55
CA LYS A 35 5.84 -28.18 0.78
C LYS A 35 4.93 -27.96 -0.42
N LYS A 36 4.34 -26.76 -0.53
CA LYS A 36 3.64 -26.38 -1.75
C LYS A 36 4.69 -26.53 -2.83
N THR A 37 4.51 -27.50 -3.72
CA THR A 37 5.24 -27.54 -4.97
C THR A 37 4.95 -26.20 -5.64
N GLU A 38 5.96 -25.33 -5.64
CA GLU A 38 5.88 -24.08 -6.37
C GLU A 38 5.58 -24.46 -7.83
N PRO A 39 4.51 -23.91 -8.43
CA PRO A 39 4.27 -24.13 -9.84
C PRO A 39 5.52 -23.69 -10.62
N PRO A 40 5.82 -24.32 -11.77
CA PRO A 40 6.96 -23.93 -12.59
C PRO A 40 6.96 -22.41 -12.79
N ALA A 41 8.10 -21.79 -12.56
CA ALA A 41 8.27 -20.33 -12.65
C ALA A 41 7.77 -19.87 -14.02
N THR A 42 6.66 -19.15 -14.02
CA THR A 42 6.13 -18.55 -15.24
C THR A 42 7.09 -17.42 -15.62
N PRO A 43 7.54 -17.31 -16.89
CA PRO A 43 8.45 -16.23 -17.27
C PRO A 43 7.78 -14.88 -17.00
N GLU A 44 8.31 -14.16 -16.01
CA GLU A 44 7.90 -12.81 -15.65
C GLU A 44 8.79 -11.80 -16.38
N CYS A 45 8.21 -10.65 -16.73
CA CYS A 45 8.97 -9.55 -17.31
C CYS A 45 9.60 -8.69 -16.20
N PRO A 46 10.85 -8.22 -16.39
CA PRO A 46 11.44 -7.24 -15.49
C PRO A 46 10.61 -5.95 -15.50
N LEU A 47 10.67 -5.22 -14.39
CA LEU A 47 9.98 -3.94 -14.25
C LEU A 47 10.52 -2.94 -15.30
N THR A 48 9.62 -2.36 -16.11
CA THR A 48 9.98 -1.32 -17.09
C THR A 48 10.31 0.01 -16.40
N ASP A 49 10.80 1.03 -17.10
CA ASP A 49 11.13 2.31 -16.49
C ASP A 49 9.88 3.09 -16.03
N ILE A 50 10.08 4.06 -15.14
CA ILE A 50 8.98 4.80 -14.51
C ILE A 50 8.19 5.67 -15.51
N ASP A 51 8.82 6.17 -16.57
CA ASP A 51 8.16 7.05 -17.53
C ASP A 51 7.23 6.22 -18.43
N ALA A 52 7.68 5.04 -18.87
CA ALA A 52 6.83 4.07 -19.55
C ALA A 52 5.65 3.60 -18.67
N ARG A 53 5.89 3.28 -17.39
CA ARG A 53 4.80 2.92 -16.45
C ARG A 53 3.80 4.06 -16.29
N HIS A 54 4.29 5.28 -16.10
CA HIS A 54 3.45 6.46 -15.93
C HIS A 54 2.56 6.70 -17.14
N ALA A 55 3.13 6.71 -18.34
CA ALA A 55 2.39 6.92 -19.58
C ALA A 55 1.32 5.84 -19.78
N THR A 56 1.67 4.57 -19.57
CA THR A 56 0.72 3.45 -19.69
C THR A 56 -0.41 3.54 -18.66
N TYR A 57 -0.12 3.87 -17.40
CA TYR A 57 -1.15 4.01 -16.37
C TYR A 57 -2.03 5.24 -16.58
N GLU A 58 -1.47 6.37 -17.01
CA GLU A 58 -2.24 7.56 -17.34
C GLU A 58 -3.23 7.29 -18.49
N ALA A 59 -2.75 6.65 -19.56
CA ALA A 59 -3.58 6.24 -20.68
C ALA A 59 -4.66 5.24 -20.26
N LEU A 60 -4.32 4.25 -19.42
CA LEU A 60 -5.28 3.31 -18.85
C LEU A 60 -6.37 4.07 -18.09
N LEU A 61 -6.01 4.92 -17.13
CA LEU A 61 -6.96 5.65 -16.30
C LEU A 61 -7.83 6.61 -17.13
N GLY A 62 -7.28 7.18 -18.21
CA GLY A 62 -8.02 8.00 -19.17
C GLY A 62 -9.15 7.26 -19.89
N GLN A 63 -9.04 5.94 -20.08
CA GLN A 63 -10.09 5.11 -20.68
C GLN A 63 -11.17 4.66 -19.68
N LEU A 64 -10.98 4.91 -18.38
CA LEU A 64 -11.89 4.46 -17.33
C LEU A 64 -12.79 5.58 -16.82
N SER A 65 -13.93 5.18 -16.29
CA SER A 65 -14.85 6.04 -15.54
C SER A 65 -14.76 5.76 -14.05
N LEU A 66 -15.23 6.71 -13.25
CA LEU A 66 -15.47 6.54 -11.83
C LEU A 66 -16.96 6.28 -11.62
N ALA A 67 -17.29 5.22 -10.88
CA ALA A 67 -18.68 4.89 -10.57
C ALA A 67 -19.24 5.86 -9.53
N SER A 68 -20.56 6.12 -9.57
CA SER A 68 -21.20 7.13 -8.72
C SER A 68 -21.04 6.85 -7.22
N ASP A 69 -21.20 5.60 -6.79
CA ASP A 69 -21.00 5.16 -5.40
C ASP A 69 -19.53 5.29 -4.96
N HIS A 70 -18.57 5.05 -5.86
CA HIS A 70 -17.15 5.30 -5.58
C HIS A 70 -16.85 6.79 -5.47
N GLN A 71 -17.45 7.61 -6.32
CA GLN A 71 -17.36 9.07 -6.23
C GLN A 71 -17.94 9.57 -4.91
N GLU A 72 -19.15 9.13 -4.54
CA GLU A 72 -19.78 9.44 -3.25
C GLU A 72 -18.89 9.03 -2.08
N ASN A 73 -18.22 7.87 -2.15
CA ASN A 73 -17.28 7.44 -1.11
C ASN A 73 -16.05 8.34 -0.97
N LEU A 74 -15.59 8.96 -2.06
CA LEU A 74 -14.46 9.89 -2.07
C LEU A 74 -14.91 11.28 -1.61
N LEU A 75 -16.09 11.73 -2.03
CA LEU A 75 -16.72 12.96 -1.56
C LEU A 75 -16.97 12.91 -0.05
N SER A 76 -17.43 11.76 0.48
CA SER A 76 -17.67 11.60 1.92
C SER A 76 -16.39 11.67 2.77
N ARG A 77 -15.21 11.63 2.13
CA ARG A 77 -13.88 11.81 2.75
C ARG A 77 -13.35 13.24 2.65
N GLY A 78 -14.17 14.16 2.13
CA GLY A 78 -13.82 15.58 2.01
C GLY A 78 -13.13 15.96 0.71
N LEU A 79 -12.96 15.06 -0.25
CA LEU A 79 -12.44 15.41 -1.57
C LEU A 79 -13.52 16.12 -2.40
N SER A 80 -13.15 17.17 -3.14
CA SER A 80 -14.04 17.77 -4.14
C SER A 80 -14.03 16.98 -5.45
N LEU A 81 -14.99 17.23 -6.35
CA LEU A 81 -15.00 16.61 -7.68
C LEU A 81 -13.75 16.96 -8.50
N GLU A 82 -13.29 18.21 -8.40
CA GLU A 82 -12.08 18.70 -9.06
C GLU A 82 -10.85 17.93 -8.55
N MET A 83 -10.71 17.79 -7.22
CA MET A 83 -9.63 17.03 -6.61
C MET A 83 -9.68 15.54 -7.01
N ILE A 84 -10.86 14.94 -7.04
CA ILE A 84 -11.02 13.53 -7.48
C ILE A 84 -10.55 13.35 -8.93
N GLN A 85 -10.88 14.30 -9.80
CA GLN A 85 -10.47 14.30 -11.19
C GLN A 85 -8.94 14.45 -11.33
N GLU A 86 -8.34 15.40 -10.62
CA GLU A 86 -6.88 15.63 -10.60
C GLU A 86 -6.11 14.42 -10.04
N LEU A 87 -6.63 13.80 -8.98
CA LEU A 87 -6.03 12.61 -8.36
C LEU A 87 -6.15 11.37 -9.25
N GLY A 88 -7.05 11.38 -10.24
CA GLY A 88 -7.17 10.34 -11.25
C GLY A 88 -7.76 9.04 -10.73
N TYR A 89 -8.63 9.09 -9.71
CA TYR A 89 -9.32 7.89 -9.21
C TYR A 89 -10.31 7.35 -10.23
N LYS A 90 -10.32 6.03 -10.39
CA LYS A 90 -11.18 5.33 -11.36
C LYS A 90 -11.76 4.06 -10.76
N THR A 91 -12.83 3.55 -11.33
CA THR A 91 -13.34 2.22 -11.00
C THR A 91 -12.62 1.17 -11.82
N THR A 92 -12.27 0.04 -11.20
CA THR A 92 -11.69 -1.10 -11.94
C THR A 92 -12.65 -1.57 -13.04
N PRO A 93 -12.16 -1.88 -14.26
CA PRO A 93 -12.99 -2.49 -15.27
C PRO A 93 -13.45 -3.88 -14.81
N VAL A 94 -14.71 -4.23 -15.07
CA VAL A 94 -15.24 -5.58 -14.80
C VAL A 94 -15.28 -6.45 -16.05
N ILE A 95 -15.24 -5.84 -17.23
CA ILE A 95 -15.25 -6.48 -18.54
C ILE A 95 -14.27 -5.78 -19.48
N GLY A 96 -13.92 -6.42 -20.59
CA GLY A 96 -13.16 -5.76 -21.66
C GLY A 96 -11.66 -5.58 -21.41
N MET A 97 -11.06 -6.27 -20.44
CA MET A 97 -9.63 -6.14 -20.12
C MET A 97 -8.70 -6.35 -21.31
N THR A 98 -9.00 -7.33 -22.16
CA THR A 98 -8.24 -7.59 -23.38
C THR A 98 -8.43 -6.48 -24.42
N ALA A 99 -9.61 -5.86 -24.48
CA ALA A 99 -9.88 -4.75 -25.39
C ALA A 99 -9.15 -3.47 -24.96
N ILE A 100 -9.17 -3.15 -23.67
CA ILE A 100 -8.43 -2.03 -23.07
C ILE A 100 -6.93 -2.20 -23.34
N ALA A 101 -6.38 -3.37 -23.00
CA ALA A 101 -4.96 -3.64 -23.23
C ALA A 101 -4.60 -3.59 -24.72
N LYS A 102 -5.46 -4.12 -25.61
CA LYS A 102 -5.26 -4.02 -27.05
C LYS A 102 -5.23 -2.56 -27.52
N HIS A 103 -6.18 -1.72 -27.09
CA HIS A 103 -6.20 -0.31 -27.46
C HIS A 103 -4.92 0.40 -27.00
N LEU A 104 -4.49 0.18 -25.76
CA LEU A 104 -3.25 0.76 -25.25
C LEU A 104 -2.03 0.32 -26.08
N GLN A 105 -1.96 -0.95 -26.46
CA GLN A 105 -0.90 -1.46 -27.33
C GLN A 105 -0.92 -0.82 -28.72
N GLU A 106 -2.11 -0.71 -29.34
CA GLU A 106 -2.29 -0.08 -30.66
C GLU A 106 -1.96 1.42 -30.64
N ALA A 107 -2.22 2.09 -29.52
CA ALA A 107 -1.83 3.48 -29.28
C ALA A 107 -0.33 3.67 -28.98
N GLY A 108 0.46 2.59 -28.96
CA GLY A 108 1.92 2.64 -28.79
C GLY A 108 2.42 2.60 -27.35
N TYR A 109 1.56 2.34 -26.35
CA TYR A 109 1.97 2.22 -24.96
C TYR A 109 2.65 0.88 -24.68
N TYR A 110 3.68 0.91 -23.82
CA TYR A 110 4.43 -0.28 -23.44
C TYR A 110 3.72 -1.03 -22.31
N LEU A 111 3.32 -2.29 -22.56
CA LEU A 111 2.59 -3.11 -21.58
C LEU A 111 3.48 -4.14 -20.86
N SER A 112 4.56 -4.57 -21.52
CA SER A 112 5.50 -5.51 -20.91
C SER A 112 6.25 -4.85 -19.75
N GLY A 113 6.39 -5.56 -18.63
CA GLY A 113 7.05 -4.99 -17.45
C GLY A 113 6.24 -3.90 -16.72
N VAL A 114 4.98 -3.66 -17.10
CA VAL A 114 4.05 -2.78 -16.37
C VAL A 114 3.14 -3.63 -15.48
N PRO A 115 3.23 -3.50 -14.14
CA PRO A 115 2.45 -4.33 -13.23
C PRO A 115 0.93 -4.20 -13.44
N GLY A 116 0.27 -5.35 -13.56
CA GLY A 116 -1.15 -5.46 -13.92
C GLY A 116 -1.39 -5.91 -15.35
N PHE A 117 -0.42 -5.77 -16.25
CA PHE A 117 -0.52 -6.27 -17.63
C PHE A 117 0.20 -7.61 -17.77
N TYR A 118 -0.42 -8.52 -18.52
CA TYR A 118 0.11 -9.87 -18.77
C TYR A 118 -0.47 -10.43 -20.06
N ARG A 119 0.09 -11.55 -20.56
CA ARG A 119 -0.46 -12.27 -21.70
C ARG A 119 -1.42 -13.38 -21.26
N LYS A 120 -2.62 -13.36 -21.84
CA LYS A 120 -3.64 -14.41 -21.75
C LYS A 120 -3.95 -14.89 -23.16
N ASP A 121 -3.74 -16.18 -23.44
CA ASP A 121 -4.01 -16.79 -24.74
C ASP A 121 -3.33 -16.03 -25.90
N GLY A 122 -2.08 -15.61 -25.68
CA GLY A 122 -1.28 -14.85 -26.65
C GLY A 122 -1.63 -13.36 -26.78
N LYS A 123 -2.65 -12.86 -26.08
CA LYS A 123 -3.11 -11.46 -26.14
C LYS A 123 -2.83 -10.74 -24.83
N TRP A 124 -2.51 -9.44 -24.90
CA TRP A 124 -2.39 -8.63 -23.69
C TRP A 124 -3.74 -8.48 -22.98
N SER A 125 -3.70 -8.52 -21.66
CA SER A 125 -4.85 -8.30 -20.78
C SER A 125 -4.39 -7.56 -19.53
N PHE A 126 -5.32 -6.84 -18.92
CA PHE A 126 -5.13 -6.23 -17.61
C PHE A 126 -5.76 -7.11 -16.50
N VAL A 127 -5.17 -7.10 -15.31
CA VAL A 127 -5.66 -7.86 -14.15
C VAL A 127 -6.89 -7.18 -13.56
N SER A 128 -7.99 -7.93 -13.44
CA SER A 128 -9.13 -7.60 -12.59
C SER A 128 -9.35 -8.69 -11.56
N GLU A 129 -9.26 -8.35 -10.28
CA GLU A 129 -9.63 -9.26 -9.17
C GLU A 129 -11.00 -8.92 -8.55
N GLY A 130 -11.76 -8.05 -9.23
CA GLY A 130 -13.07 -7.57 -8.81
C GLY A 130 -13.20 -6.06 -8.90
N ARG A 131 -14.41 -5.60 -8.56
CA ARG A 131 -14.74 -4.18 -8.51
C ARG A 131 -14.04 -3.49 -7.34
N GLY A 132 -13.56 -2.28 -7.58
CA GLY A 132 -12.95 -1.43 -6.56
C GLY A 132 -12.48 -0.10 -7.14
N ILE A 133 -11.91 0.73 -6.27
CA ILE A 133 -11.34 2.02 -6.63
C ILE A 133 -9.85 1.84 -6.94
N LEU A 134 -9.45 2.20 -8.16
CA LEU A 134 -8.06 2.35 -8.57
C LEU A 134 -7.48 3.64 -8.00
N ILE A 135 -6.40 3.49 -7.26
CA ILE A 135 -5.68 4.55 -6.56
C ILE A 135 -4.29 4.67 -7.19
N PRO A 136 -4.01 5.76 -7.92
CA PRO A 136 -2.68 6.00 -8.47
C PRO A 136 -1.66 6.26 -7.36
N VAL A 137 -0.53 5.56 -7.42
CA VAL A 137 0.61 5.76 -6.51
C VAL A 137 1.68 6.53 -7.25
N ARG A 138 2.07 7.69 -6.72
CA ARG A 138 2.92 8.66 -7.41
C ARG A 138 4.28 8.81 -6.72
N ASP A 139 5.30 9.08 -7.52
CA ASP A 139 6.62 9.49 -7.02
C ASP A 139 6.65 11.00 -6.70
N MET A 140 7.79 11.50 -6.26
CA MET A 140 7.97 12.93 -5.92
C MET A 140 7.75 13.88 -7.12
N LYS A 141 7.83 13.38 -8.36
CA LYS A 141 7.58 14.16 -9.58
C LYS A 141 6.12 14.08 -10.04
N GLY A 142 5.26 13.38 -9.29
CA GLY A 142 3.86 13.17 -9.65
C GLY A 142 3.62 12.05 -10.67
N ARG A 143 4.67 11.31 -11.06
CA ARG A 143 4.57 10.22 -12.06
C ARG A 143 3.96 8.99 -11.42
N ILE A 144 3.02 8.36 -12.11
CA ILE A 144 2.36 7.14 -11.61
C ILE A 144 3.33 5.96 -11.73
N GLN A 145 3.81 5.46 -10.59
CA GLN A 145 4.73 4.33 -10.53
C GLN A 145 4.03 2.98 -10.38
N GLY A 146 2.79 2.99 -9.88
CA GLY A 146 1.96 1.80 -9.66
C GLY A 146 0.52 2.17 -9.32
N LEU A 147 -0.34 1.15 -9.24
CA LEU A 147 -1.74 1.30 -8.87
C LEU A 147 -2.07 0.41 -7.67
N GLN A 148 -2.89 0.93 -6.74
CA GLN A 148 -3.57 0.12 -5.74
C GLN A 148 -5.05 0.00 -6.06
N ILE A 149 -5.67 -1.11 -5.69
CA ILE A 149 -7.12 -1.31 -5.71
C ILE A 149 -7.60 -1.35 -4.27
N ARG A 150 -8.53 -0.44 -3.93
CA ARG A 150 -9.41 -0.58 -2.77
C ARG A 150 -10.63 -1.38 -3.18
N ARG A 151 -10.69 -2.65 -2.78
CA ARG A 151 -11.73 -3.60 -3.20
C ARG A 151 -13.05 -3.35 -2.48
N ASP A 152 -14.14 -3.59 -3.19
CA ASP A 152 -15.49 -3.51 -2.65
C ASP A 152 -15.83 -4.72 -1.78
N ASN A 153 -16.62 -4.51 -0.73
CA ASN A 153 -17.23 -5.56 0.09
C ASN A 153 -16.24 -6.58 0.69
N VAL A 154 -15.01 -6.16 0.99
CA VAL A 154 -14.00 -7.03 1.62
C VAL A 154 -13.66 -6.54 3.03
N THR A 155 -13.72 -7.46 4.01
CA THR A 155 -13.36 -7.21 5.40
C THR A 155 -11.86 -7.33 5.68
N ARG A 156 -11.11 -8.11 4.87
CA ARG A 156 -9.66 -8.32 5.00
C ARG A 156 -8.92 -8.00 3.71
N ARG A 157 -7.70 -7.46 3.79
CA ARG A 157 -6.89 -7.08 2.61
C ARG A 157 -7.67 -6.17 1.65
N LYS A 158 -8.26 -5.12 2.24
CA LYS A 158 -9.09 -4.13 1.54
C LYS A 158 -8.33 -3.42 0.42
N PHE A 159 -7.04 -3.18 0.64
CA PHE A 159 -6.13 -2.61 -0.35
C PHE A 159 -5.20 -3.68 -0.90
N ARG A 160 -5.01 -3.70 -2.21
CA ARG A 160 -4.05 -4.57 -2.91
C ARG A 160 -3.32 -3.80 -3.99
N TRP A 161 -2.08 -4.16 -4.24
CA TRP A 161 -1.38 -3.70 -5.44
C TRP A 161 -1.96 -4.35 -6.69
N VAL A 162 -2.09 -3.56 -7.75
CA VAL A 162 -2.31 -4.07 -9.10
C VAL A 162 -1.02 -4.78 -9.52
N SER A 163 -1.08 -6.10 -9.56
CA SER A 163 0.08 -6.94 -9.86
C SER A 163 -0.31 -8.08 -10.79
N SER A 164 0.65 -8.47 -11.62
CA SER A 164 0.55 -9.60 -12.55
C SER A 164 1.59 -10.67 -12.25
N THR A 165 2.12 -10.71 -11.02
CA THR A 165 3.01 -11.79 -10.54
C THR A 165 2.38 -13.16 -10.81
N ASN A 166 3.21 -14.12 -11.21
CA ASN A 166 2.85 -15.48 -11.58
C ASN A 166 1.90 -15.58 -12.79
N LYS A 167 1.93 -14.59 -13.70
CA LYS A 167 1.20 -14.63 -14.98
C LYS A 167 2.17 -14.59 -16.15
N PRO A 168 1.84 -15.19 -17.30
CA PRO A 168 2.70 -15.17 -18.49
C PRO A 168 3.02 -13.74 -18.94
N ASP A 169 4.30 -13.42 -19.10
CA ASP A 169 4.81 -12.07 -19.40
C ASP A 169 4.30 -10.99 -18.42
N GLY A 170 3.89 -11.42 -17.23
CA GLY A 170 3.41 -10.54 -16.17
C GLY A 170 4.56 -9.85 -15.46
N CYS A 171 4.24 -8.78 -14.75
CA CYS A 171 5.17 -8.08 -13.88
C CYS A 171 4.60 -7.92 -12.46
N GLY A 172 5.46 -8.12 -11.46
CA GLY A 172 5.11 -7.91 -10.06
C GLY A 172 5.11 -6.43 -9.67
N ALA A 173 4.14 -6.03 -8.85
CA ALA A 173 4.18 -4.73 -8.20
C ALA A 173 5.20 -4.71 -7.05
N GLU A 174 5.86 -3.58 -6.85
CA GLU A 174 6.67 -3.35 -5.67
C GLU A 174 5.88 -2.58 -4.61
N VAL A 175 6.44 -2.45 -3.41
CA VAL A 175 5.83 -1.67 -2.33
C VAL A 175 6.28 -0.21 -2.43
N TRP A 176 5.84 0.47 -3.48
CA TRP A 176 6.24 1.84 -3.72
C TRP A 176 5.67 2.81 -2.69
N VAL A 177 6.42 3.88 -2.46
CA VAL A 177 6.06 4.98 -1.57
C VAL A 177 5.31 6.04 -2.36
N HIS A 178 4.09 6.36 -1.96
CA HIS A 178 3.31 7.43 -2.54
C HIS A 178 3.72 8.77 -1.95
N ILE A 179 3.81 9.83 -2.76
CA ILE A 179 4.04 11.20 -2.31
C ILE A 179 3.01 12.12 -2.96
N THR A 180 2.40 12.98 -2.15
CA THR A 180 1.48 14.02 -2.60
C THR A 180 1.86 15.37 -1.98
N GLY A 181 1.76 16.43 -2.78
CA GLY A 181 2.30 17.76 -2.48
C GLY A 181 3.79 17.92 -2.79
N GLN A 182 4.24 19.18 -2.84
CA GLN A 182 5.64 19.53 -3.04
C GLN A 182 6.45 19.35 -1.75
N PRO A 183 7.72 18.94 -1.77
CA PRO A 183 8.55 18.84 -0.57
C PRO A 183 8.58 20.12 0.26
N ARG A 184 8.44 19.98 1.59
CA ARG A 184 8.44 21.09 2.56
C ARG A 184 9.46 20.82 3.66
N SER A 185 9.76 21.82 4.48
CA SER A 185 10.65 21.65 5.64
C SER A 185 10.16 20.56 6.61
N THR A 186 8.84 20.34 6.69
CA THR A 186 8.21 19.27 7.46
C THR A 186 7.32 18.46 6.53
N VAL A 187 7.46 17.13 6.57
CA VAL A 187 6.66 16.19 5.77
C VAL A 187 5.95 15.22 6.71
N LEU A 188 4.70 14.90 6.40
CA LEU A 188 3.91 13.90 7.13
C LEU A 188 4.16 12.51 6.54
N LEU A 189 4.27 11.48 7.39
CA LEU A 189 4.39 10.09 6.99
C LEU A 189 3.19 9.29 7.53
N THR A 190 2.40 8.70 6.65
CA THR A 190 1.18 7.96 6.99
C THR A 190 1.08 6.60 6.26
N GLU A 191 0.00 5.86 6.50
CA GLU A 191 -0.31 4.61 5.80
C GLU A 191 -1.30 4.81 4.67
N GLY A 192 -0.90 4.35 3.49
CA GLY A 192 -1.78 4.22 2.34
C GLY A 192 -1.95 5.51 1.53
N PRO A 193 -1.92 5.41 0.19
CA PRO A 193 -1.96 6.56 -0.72
C PRO A 193 -3.26 7.38 -0.59
N LEU A 194 -4.42 6.72 -0.46
CA LEU A 194 -5.72 7.41 -0.38
C LEU A 194 -5.79 8.37 0.84
N LYS A 195 -5.23 7.97 1.97
CA LYS A 195 -5.21 8.84 3.16
C LYS A 195 -4.28 10.03 2.95
N ALA A 196 -3.11 9.78 2.38
CA ALA A 196 -2.17 10.84 2.05
C ALA A 196 -2.80 11.88 1.13
N ASP A 197 -3.49 11.45 0.07
CA ASP A 197 -4.20 12.33 -0.84
C ASP A 197 -5.28 13.17 -0.14
N VAL A 198 -6.10 12.55 0.72
CA VAL A 198 -7.13 13.28 1.51
C VAL A 198 -6.49 14.31 2.44
N VAL A 199 -5.47 13.92 3.20
CA VAL A 199 -4.79 14.83 4.12
C VAL A 199 -4.13 15.98 3.36
N HIS A 200 -3.49 15.71 2.23
CA HIS A 200 -2.90 16.76 1.40
C HIS A 200 -3.97 17.72 0.86
N ALA A 201 -5.05 17.18 0.30
CA ALA A 201 -6.16 17.96 -0.24
C ALA A 201 -6.79 18.89 0.80
N LEU A 202 -6.93 18.42 2.04
CA LEU A 202 -7.55 19.19 3.12
C LEU A 202 -6.58 20.18 3.80
N THR A 203 -5.29 19.86 3.88
CA THR A 203 -4.34 20.64 4.72
C THR A 203 -3.24 21.37 3.95
N GLY A 204 -3.01 21.02 2.69
CA GLY A 204 -1.88 21.48 1.88
C GLY A 204 -0.51 21.00 2.37
N GLN A 205 -0.46 20.11 3.37
CA GLN A 205 0.77 19.50 3.87
C GLN A 205 1.29 18.47 2.87
N THR A 206 2.61 18.32 2.79
CA THR A 206 3.23 17.25 2.00
C THR A 206 3.07 15.94 2.76
N VAL A 207 2.56 14.92 2.09
CA VAL A 207 2.31 13.62 2.72
C VAL A 207 2.99 12.51 1.94
N VAL A 208 3.75 11.71 2.65
CA VAL A 208 4.38 10.48 2.19
C VAL A 208 3.57 9.31 2.75
N ALA A 209 3.22 8.35 1.91
CA ALA A 209 2.48 7.17 2.29
C ALA A 209 3.24 5.88 1.97
N VAL A 210 3.35 5.02 2.97
CA VAL A 210 3.84 3.64 2.81
C VAL A 210 2.66 2.67 2.80
N ALA A 211 2.81 1.48 2.22
CA ALA A 211 1.76 0.45 2.24
C ALA A 211 1.63 -0.29 3.59
N GLY A 212 2.21 0.27 4.65
CA GLY A 212 2.25 -0.24 6.01
C GLY A 212 3.65 -0.13 6.63
N VAL A 213 3.73 0.01 7.96
CA VAL A 213 5.00 0.14 8.71
C VAL A 213 6.01 -0.99 8.49
N ASN A 214 5.58 -2.15 8.00
CA ASN A 214 6.45 -3.29 7.75
C ASN A 214 7.10 -3.27 6.35
N SER A 215 6.79 -2.28 5.52
CA SER A 215 7.28 -2.16 4.14
C SER A 215 8.09 -0.89 3.93
N LEU A 216 9.25 -0.83 4.60
CA LEU A 216 10.11 0.37 4.64
C LEU A 216 11.24 0.35 3.59
N SER A 217 11.44 -0.76 2.88
CA SER A 217 12.59 -0.91 1.96
C SER A 217 12.66 0.14 0.85
N LYS A 218 11.52 0.65 0.41
CA LYS A 218 11.44 1.72 -0.61
C LYS A 218 11.34 3.12 0.01
N LEU A 219 11.23 3.24 1.33
CA LEU A 219 11.16 4.52 2.04
C LEU A 219 12.52 5.19 2.17
N GLU A 220 13.57 4.43 2.46
CA GLU A 220 14.92 5.00 2.64
C GLU A 220 15.40 5.83 1.44
N PRO A 221 15.31 5.36 0.18
CA PRO A 221 15.72 6.19 -0.96
C PRO A 221 14.92 7.48 -1.08
N VAL A 222 13.61 7.43 -0.75
CA VAL A 222 12.74 8.61 -0.76
C VAL A 222 13.15 9.60 0.33
N LEU A 223 13.48 9.12 1.52
CA LEU A 223 13.97 9.96 2.62
C LEU A 223 15.27 10.68 2.24
N GLN A 224 16.21 9.99 1.58
CA GLN A 224 17.45 10.61 1.12
C GLN A 224 17.20 11.73 0.10
N VAL A 225 16.29 11.50 -0.85
CA VAL A 225 15.88 12.54 -1.80
C VAL A 225 15.22 13.72 -1.09
N LEU A 226 14.29 13.46 -0.15
CA LEU A 226 13.62 14.50 0.64
C LEU A 226 14.63 15.35 1.44
N LYS A 227 15.67 14.72 1.98
CA LYS A 227 16.75 15.41 2.70
C LYS A 227 17.54 16.30 1.75
N GLY A 228 17.88 15.80 0.57
CA GLY A 228 18.60 16.54 -0.47
C GLY A 228 17.85 17.78 -0.96
N VAL A 229 16.52 17.76 -0.98
CA VAL A 229 15.68 18.91 -1.35
C VAL A 229 15.30 19.81 -0.17
N GLY A 230 15.87 19.58 1.02
CA GLY A 230 15.77 20.49 2.16
C GLY A 230 14.66 20.16 3.18
N THR A 231 14.06 18.97 3.12
CA THR A 231 13.20 18.48 4.21
C THR A 231 14.05 18.32 5.47
N LYS A 232 13.56 18.83 6.61
CA LYS A 232 14.27 18.81 7.89
C LYS A 232 13.64 17.87 8.90
N LYS A 233 12.30 17.74 8.85
CA LYS A 233 11.51 17.02 9.85
C LYS A 233 10.51 16.07 9.21
N ILE A 234 10.43 14.85 9.72
CA ILE A 234 9.40 13.85 9.37
C ILE A 234 8.46 13.65 10.56
N MET A 235 7.17 13.90 10.36
CA MET A 235 6.16 13.65 11.39
C MET A 235 5.35 12.42 11.03
N THR A 236 5.42 11.37 11.86
CA THR A 236 4.64 10.15 11.68
C THR A 236 3.19 10.39 12.14
N ALA A 237 2.25 9.91 11.34
CA ALA A 237 0.81 10.00 11.58
C ALA A 237 0.13 8.73 11.07
N PHE A 238 0.45 7.62 11.73
CA PHE A 238 -0.13 6.30 11.50
C PHE A 238 -1.45 6.17 12.28
N ASP A 239 -2.33 5.27 11.85
CA ASP A 239 -3.62 5.02 12.50
C ASP A 239 -3.45 4.73 13.99
N MET A 240 -4.35 5.27 14.83
CA MET A 240 -4.21 5.21 16.30
C MET A 240 -4.24 3.79 16.88
N ASP A 241 -4.65 2.79 16.10
CA ASP A 241 -4.55 1.38 16.47
C ASP A 241 -3.09 0.91 16.64
N PHE A 242 -2.12 1.67 16.11
CA PHE A 242 -0.69 1.44 16.32
C PHE A 242 -0.29 1.40 17.80
N LEU A 243 -1.00 2.14 18.67
CA LEU A 243 -0.73 2.18 20.11
C LEU A 243 -0.99 0.83 20.79
N THR A 244 -1.85 -0.01 20.20
CA THR A 244 -2.37 -1.23 20.84
C THR A 244 -1.92 -2.52 20.17
N ASN A 245 -1.37 -2.47 18.96
CA ASN A 245 -1.02 -3.65 18.18
C ASN A 245 0.50 -3.97 18.24
N PRO A 246 0.92 -5.06 18.91
CA PRO A 246 2.34 -5.42 19.04
C PRO A 246 3.05 -5.66 17.71
N HIS A 247 2.32 -6.11 16.67
CA HIS A 247 2.88 -6.28 15.34
C HIS A 247 3.20 -4.96 14.64
N VAL A 248 2.48 -3.88 15.00
CA VAL A 248 2.72 -2.53 14.49
C VAL A 248 3.87 -1.87 15.25
N GLN A 249 4.02 -2.16 16.56
CA GLN A 249 5.14 -1.65 17.37
C GLN A 249 6.51 -2.03 16.79
N ASN A 250 6.70 -3.28 16.36
CA ASN A 250 7.97 -3.70 15.74
C ASN A 250 8.26 -2.93 14.43
N GLY A 251 7.26 -2.77 13.57
CA GLY A 251 7.40 -1.97 12.35
C GLY A 251 7.69 -0.49 12.66
N TYR A 252 7.06 0.05 13.70
CA TYR A 252 7.30 1.41 14.17
C TYR A 252 8.72 1.61 14.71
N THR A 253 9.25 0.66 15.48
CA THR A 253 10.65 0.69 15.94
C THR A 253 11.63 0.69 14.77
N ASN A 254 11.38 -0.14 13.76
CA ASN A 254 12.22 -0.15 12.56
C ASN A 254 12.14 1.19 11.81
N LEU A 255 10.95 1.82 11.77
CA LEU A 255 10.77 3.13 11.18
C LEU A 255 11.53 4.22 11.95
N THR A 256 11.43 4.26 13.28
CA THR A 256 12.15 5.27 14.07
C THR A 256 13.66 5.10 13.98
N GLN A 257 14.15 3.85 13.92
CA GLN A 257 15.56 3.57 13.65
C GLN A 257 15.98 4.10 12.28
N LEU A 258 15.21 3.82 11.22
CA LEU A 258 15.49 4.34 9.88
C LEU A 258 15.51 5.88 9.84
N LEU A 259 14.56 6.54 10.52
CA LEU A 259 14.51 8.00 10.60
C LEU A 259 15.71 8.59 11.36
N ALA A 260 16.17 7.90 12.41
CA ALA A 260 17.36 8.28 13.16
C ALA A 260 18.64 8.11 12.32
N GLU A 261 18.80 6.99 11.63
CA GLU A 261 19.96 6.70 10.75
C GLU A 261 20.05 7.66 9.56
N THR A 262 18.91 8.05 9.01
CA THR A 262 18.85 9.08 7.95
C THR A 262 19.09 10.50 8.49
N GLY A 263 19.16 10.68 9.81
CA GLY A 263 19.50 11.95 10.47
C GLY A 263 18.39 13.02 10.37
N PHE A 264 17.13 12.61 10.23
CA PHE A 264 15.99 13.52 10.29
C PHE A 264 15.64 13.86 11.73
N GLN A 265 15.11 15.07 11.96
CA GLN A 265 14.28 15.28 13.13
C GLN A 265 12.96 14.54 12.92
N TYR A 266 12.48 13.78 13.90
CA TYR A 266 11.21 13.08 13.77
C TYR A 266 10.38 13.14 15.05
N GLY A 267 9.08 12.90 14.88
CA GLY A 267 8.12 12.84 15.97
C GLY A 267 6.81 12.22 15.49
N THR A 268 5.87 12.05 16.41
CA THR A 268 4.57 11.43 16.14
C THR A 268 3.46 12.40 16.44
N TYR A 269 2.50 12.53 15.54
CA TYR A 269 1.23 13.16 15.85
C TYR A 269 0.29 12.11 16.45
N LEU A 270 -0.31 12.47 17.58
CA LEU A 270 -1.35 11.71 18.26
C LEU A 270 -2.62 12.56 18.25
N TRP A 271 -3.76 11.90 18.10
CA TRP A 271 -5.08 12.51 18.16
C TRP A 271 -6.04 11.60 18.92
N ASP A 272 -7.29 12.03 19.08
CA ASP A 272 -8.32 11.26 19.77
C ASP A 272 -8.52 9.89 19.06
N PRO A 273 -8.29 8.75 19.75
CA PRO A 273 -8.44 7.42 19.17
C PRO A 273 -9.85 7.07 18.68
N HIS A 274 -10.87 7.88 18.97
CA HIS A 274 -12.19 7.77 18.35
C HIS A 274 -12.10 7.85 16.82
N TYR A 275 -11.18 8.67 16.30
CA TYR A 275 -10.89 8.78 14.87
C TYR A 275 -9.77 7.81 14.49
N LYS A 276 -10.11 6.82 13.64
CA LYS A 276 -9.19 5.73 13.32
C LYS A 276 -7.95 6.20 12.55
N GLY A 277 -8.16 6.95 11.49
CA GLY A 277 -7.10 7.49 10.64
C GLY A 277 -6.93 9.01 10.77
N LEU A 278 -5.77 9.51 10.31
CA LEU A 278 -5.53 10.95 10.21
C LEU A 278 -6.52 11.61 9.26
N ASP A 279 -6.91 10.95 8.17
CA ASP A 279 -7.90 11.44 7.21
C ASP A 279 -9.26 11.69 7.87
N ASP A 280 -9.73 10.73 8.67
CA ASP A 280 -10.99 10.86 9.42
C ASP A 280 -10.92 12.02 10.42
N TYR A 281 -9.82 12.13 11.19
CA TYR A 281 -9.63 13.21 12.16
C TYR A 281 -9.62 14.60 11.49
N VAL A 282 -8.84 14.76 10.41
CA VAL A 282 -8.75 16.05 9.70
C VAL A 282 -10.12 16.42 9.11
N TRP A 283 -10.84 15.47 8.53
CA TRP A 283 -12.11 15.75 7.89
C TRP A 283 -13.23 16.04 8.90
N GLU A 284 -13.49 15.11 9.82
CA GLU A 284 -14.64 15.19 10.72
C GLU A 284 -14.43 16.22 11.84
N TYR A 285 -13.24 16.24 12.44
CA TYR A 285 -12.97 17.12 13.58
C TYR A 285 -12.46 18.49 13.13
N CYS A 286 -11.43 18.54 12.29
CA CYS A 286 -10.79 19.82 11.97
C CYS A 286 -11.57 20.65 10.94
N MET A 287 -12.25 20.02 9.98
CA MET A 287 -12.95 20.75 8.91
C MET A 287 -14.45 20.90 9.20
N GLN A 288 -15.16 19.81 9.52
CA GLN A 288 -16.60 19.91 9.80
C GLN A 288 -16.89 20.53 11.17
N GLY A 289 -16.05 20.27 12.18
CA GLY A 289 -16.18 20.87 13.51
C GLY A 289 -16.04 22.40 13.51
N ARG A 290 -15.36 22.99 12.51
CA ARG A 290 -15.26 24.45 12.34
C ARG A 290 -16.49 25.08 11.71
N SER A 291 -17.35 24.31 11.05
CA SER A 291 -18.60 24.80 10.47
C SER A 291 -19.75 24.89 11.50
N SER A 292 -19.52 24.42 12.73
CA SER A 292 -20.50 24.36 13.82
C SER A 292 -20.22 25.35 14.96
N GLN A 293 -19.27 26.28 14.76
CA GLN A 293 -18.95 27.40 15.66
C GLN A 293 -18.99 28.70 14.86
#